data_AF-A0A4Q4DHD8-F1
#
_entry.id   AF-A0A4Q4DHD8-F1
#
_cell.length_a   1.000
_cell.length_b   1.000
_cell.length_c   1.000
_cell.angle_alpha   90.00
_cell.angle_beta   90.00
_cell.angle_gamma   90.00
#
_symmetry.space_group_name_H-M   'P 1'
#
loop_
_entity.id
_entity.type
_entity.pdbx_description
1 polymer ?
#
loop_
_entity_poly.entity_id
_entity_poly.type
_entity_poly.pdbx_seq_one_letter_code
_entity_poly.pdbx_strand_id
1 'polypeptide(L)'
;MRRANAVRGTVLAVGALFVLAPVGLTPRGCGDLSGGRLCIEGPVGGVGPFTVRYEQFQGRPGVAVRLGYQRKDDRITAFPGWLGTQQTWHGRAERTGRLNTAPGECIRGVMEYRDRTYVTEWHCS
;
A
#
# COMPACT_ATOMS: atom_id res chain seq x y z
N MET A 1 12.92 -41.10 58.69
CA MET A 1 12.99 -40.84 57.23
C MET A 1 11.81 -39.95 56.82
N ARG A 2 12.05 -39.03 55.89
CA ARG A 2 11.11 -38.12 55.19
C ARG A 2 10.56 -36.93 55.99
N ARG A 3 11.25 -35.79 55.87
CA ARG A 3 10.67 -34.45 56.07
C ARG A 3 10.27 -33.88 54.70
N ALA A 4 9.06 -33.35 54.63
CA ALA A 4 8.37 -32.92 53.41
C ALA A 4 8.93 -31.60 52.87
N ASN A 5 9.24 -31.56 51.58
CA ASN A 5 9.54 -30.33 50.85
C ASN A 5 8.23 -29.63 50.49
N ALA A 6 7.98 -28.46 51.05
CA ALA A 6 6.91 -27.57 50.60
C ALA A 6 7.53 -26.51 49.68
N VAL A 7 7.48 -26.73 48.36
CA VAL A 7 7.82 -25.71 47.36
C VAL A 7 6.54 -24.94 47.03
N ARG A 8 6.47 -23.68 47.47
CA ARG A 8 5.45 -22.73 47.01
C ARG A 8 5.81 -22.25 45.61
N GLY A 9 5.13 -22.77 44.60
CA GLY A 9 5.23 -22.29 43.22
C GLY A 9 4.33 -21.07 43.03
N THR A 10 4.94 -19.88 42.93
CA THR A 10 4.23 -18.65 42.54
C THR A 10 4.18 -18.60 41.02
N VAL A 11 3.04 -18.96 40.43
CA VAL A 11 2.83 -18.88 38.98
C VAL A 11 2.47 -17.43 38.63
N LEU A 12 3.42 -16.68 38.08
CA LEU A 12 3.20 -15.38 37.45
C LEU A 12 2.57 -15.61 36.08
N ALA A 13 1.24 -15.52 36.00
CA ALA A 13 0.52 -15.49 34.74
C ALA A 13 0.70 -14.12 34.09
N VAL A 14 1.60 -14.02 33.11
CA VAL A 14 1.72 -12.84 32.23
C VAL A 14 0.61 -12.91 31.19
N GLY A 15 -0.47 -12.15 31.39
CA GLY A 15 -1.54 -11.99 30.42
C GLY A 15 -1.06 -11.11 29.26
N ALA A 16 -0.87 -11.70 28.08
CA ALA A 16 -0.61 -10.95 26.86
C ALA A 16 -1.92 -10.34 26.33
N LEU A 17 -2.08 -9.03 26.47
CA LEU A 17 -3.13 -8.26 25.83
C LEU A 17 -2.80 -8.12 24.33
N PHE A 18 -3.36 -9.00 23.50
CA PHE A 18 -3.38 -8.80 22.05
C PHE A 18 -4.37 -7.67 21.73
N VAL A 19 -3.86 -6.45 21.60
CA VAL A 19 -4.63 -5.32 21.06
C VAL A 19 -4.82 -5.56 19.57
N LEU A 20 -5.97 -6.10 19.18
CA LEU A 20 -6.40 -6.17 17.79
C LEU A 20 -6.66 -4.74 17.31
N ALA A 21 -5.65 -4.13 16.66
CA ALA A 21 -5.88 -2.90 15.90
C ALA A 21 -6.96 -3.17 14.85
N PRO A 22 -7.92 -2.24 14.63
CA PRO A 22 -8.87 -2.39 13.54
C PRO A 22 -8.08 -2.37 12.23
N VAL A 23 -7.92 -3.55 11.63
CA VAL A 23 -7.45 -3.70 10.25
C VAL A 23 -8.59 -3.19 9.36
N GLY A 24 -8.66 -1.87 9.21
CA GLY A 24 -9.47 -1.29 8.15
C GLY A 24 -8.97 -1.88 6.84
N LEU A 25 -9.84 -2.56 6.10
CA LEU A 25 -9.49 -3.14 4.81
C LEU A 25 -8.90 -2.04 3.93
N THR A 26 -7.67 -2.23 3.47
CA THR A 26 -7.06 -1.32 2.50
C THR A 26 -7.97 -1.31 1.26
N PRO A 27 -8.45 -0.14 0.80
CA PRO A 27 -9.35 -0.08 -0.35
C PRO A 27 -8.71 -0.75 -1.58
N ARG A 28 -9.53 -1.36 -2.45
CA ARG A 28 -9.01 -1.93 -3.71
C ARG A 28 -8.22 -0.89 -4.49
N GLY A 29 -7.08 -1.30 -5.04
CA GLY A 29 -6.16 -0.40 -5.73
C GLY A 29 -5.26 0.41 -4.80
N CYS A 30 -5.35 0.24 -3.47
CA CYS A 30 -4.44 0.84 -2.50
C CYS A 30 -3.45 -0.18 -1.92
N GLY A 31 -2.31 0.33 -1.45
CA GLY A 31 -1.31 -0.42 -0.70
C GLY A 31 -0.73 0.45 0.42
N ASP A 32 -0.73 -0.08 1.64
CA ASP A 32 -0.14 0.59 2.80
C ASP A 32 1.38 0.44 2.81
N LEU A 33 2.07 1.56 3.04
CA LEU A 33 3.52 1.68 3.12
C LEU A 33 3.90 2.17 4.53
N SER A 34 5.14 1.93 4.96
CA SER A 34 5.62 2.44 6.26
C SER A 34 5.53 3.96 6.39
N GLY A 35 5.55 4.68 5.27
CA GLY A 35 5.50 6.14 5.21
C GLY A 35 4.14 6.74 4.87
N GLY A 36 3.15 5.94 4.49
CA GLY A 36 1.89 6.44 3.95
C GLY A 36 1.11 5.40 3.16
N ARG A 37 0.20 5.82 2.30
CA ARG A 37 -0.61 4.95 1.45
C ARG A 37 -0.48 5.35 -0.01
N LEU A 38 -0.25 4.37 -0.88
CA LEU A 38 -0.29 4.54 -2.33
C LEU A 38 -1.61 3.97 -2.85
N CYS A 39 -2.30 4.69 -3.72
CA CYS A 39 -3.56 4.29 -4.33
C CYS A 39 -3.54 4.53 -5.83
N ILE A 40 -4.24 3.69 -6.58
CA ILE A 40 -4.66 3.93 -7.96
C ILE A 40 -6.18 3.85 -8.04
N GLU A 41 -6.79 4.87 -8.64
CA GLU A 41 -8.24 5.02 -8.76
C GLU A 41 -8.57 5.32 -10.24
N GLY A 42 -9.60 4.69 -10.79
CA GLY A 42 -9.99 4.89 -12.18
C GLY A 42 -10.68 3.65 -12.74
N PRO A 43 -11.25 3.73 -13.95
CA PRO A 43 -11.88 2.59 -14.59
C PRO A 43 -10.81 1.58 -15.01
N VAL A 44 -11.12 0.31 -14.78
CA VAL A 44 -10.40 -0.84 -15.33
C VAL A 44 -11.36 -1.59 -16.23
N GLY A 45 -10.89 -2.05 -17.39
CA GLY A 45 -11.73 -2.70 -18.41
C GLY A 45 -12.41 -1.73 -19.37
N GLY A 46 -11.99 -0.46 -19.40
CA GLY A 46 -12.50 0.54 -20.33
C GLY A 46 -11.55 1.72 -20.54
N VAL A 47 -12.04 2.72 -21.26
CA VAL A 47 -11.32 3.97 -21.52
C VAL A 47 -11.70 5.04 -20.51
N GLY A 48 -10.73 5.62 -19.83
CA GLY A 48 -11.03 6.73 -18.93
C GLY A 48 -9.82 7.32 -18.20
N PRO A 49 -10.05 8.41 -17.44
CA PRO A 49 -9.03 8.99 -16.59
C PRO A 49 -8.76 8.07 -15.40
N PHE A 50 -7.51 8.01 -14.97
CA PHE A 50 -7.11 7.34 -13.73
C PHE A 50 -6.14 8.23 -12.98
N THR A 51 -6.09 8.06 -11.67
CA THR A 51 -5.30 8.84 -10.73
C THR A 51 -4.44 7.91 -9.90
N VAL A 52 -3.17 8.26 -9.76
CA VAL A 52 -2.24 7.61 -8.83
C VAL A 52 -1.90 8.61 -7.75
N ARG A 53 -2.09 8.21 -6.50
CA ARG A 53 -1.99 9.07 -5.34
C ARG A 53 -1.12 8.46 -4.26
N TYR A 54 -0.22 9.27 -3.73
CA TYR A 54 0.50 8.97 -2.49
C TYR A 54 0.10 9.96 -1.39
N GLU A 55 -0.32 9.42 -0.24
CA GLU A 55 -0.62 10.17 0.97
C GLU A 55 0.31 9.74 2.10
N GLN A 56 1.11 10.67 2.61
CA GLN A 56 1.98 10.47 3.76
C GLN A 56 1.16 10.39 5.04
N PHE A 57 1.65 9.61 6.00
CA PHE A 57 1.16 9.75 7.38
C PHE A 57 1.56 11.11 7.96
N GLN A 58 0.75 11.61 8.89
CA GLN A 58 0.92 12.95 9.47
C GLN A 58 2.30 13.12 10.15
N GLY A 59 2.78 14.37 10.17
CA GLY A 59 4.03 14.75 10.84
C GLY A 59 5.31 14.42 10.06
N ARG A 60 5.20 13.95 8.80
CA ARG A 60 6.36 13.65 7.94
C ARG A 60 6.75 14.87 7.10
N PRO A 61 8.05 15.08 6.83
CA PRO A 61 8.50 16.11 5.91
C PRO A 61 8.06 15.78 4.48
N GLY A 62 7.87 16.82 3.67
CA GLY A 62 7.53 16.65 2.26
C GLY A 62 8.64 15.96 1.48
N VAL A 63 8.28 15.09 0.56
CA VAL A 63 9.19 14.32 -0.29
C VAL A 63 8.82 14.42 -1.76
N ALA A 64 9.80 14.31 -2.64
CA ALA A 64 9.55 14.14 -4.07
C ALA A 64 9.39 12.64 -4.38
N VAL A 65 8.29 12.27 -5.01
CA VAL A 65 8.01 10.90 -5.45
C VAL A 65 7.69 10.87 -6.93
N ARG A 66 8.15 9.85 -7.65
CA ARG A 66 7.74 9.62 -9.03
C ARG A 66 6.55 8.69 -9.06
N LEU A 67 5.43 9.15 -9.60
CA LEU A 67 4.19 8.39 -9.66
C LEU A 67 3.99 7.83 -11.07
N GLY A 68 3.44 6.62 -11.12
CA GLY A 68 3.17 5.91 -12.36
C GLY A 68 2.21 4.75 -12.12
N TYR A 69 2.06 3.94 -13.16
CA TYR A 69 1.18 2.78 -13.13
C TYR A 69 1.82 1.62 -13.87
N GLN A 70 1.34 0.42 -13.60
CA GLN A 70 1.61 -0.76 -14.42
C GLN A 70 0.30 -1.37 -14.87
N ARG A 71 0.38 -2.07 -16.00
CA ARG A 71 -0.72 -2.84 -16.58
C ARG A 71 -0.28 -4.28 -16.70
N LYS A 72 -1.23 -5.20 -16.58
CA LYS A 72 -1.06 -6.58 -17.01
C LYS A 72 -2.33 -7.10 -17.64
N ASP A 73 -2.18 -8.11 -18.46
CA ASP A 73 -3.25 -9.01 -18.89
C ASP A 73 -2.90 -10.45 -18.46
N ASP A 74 -3.55 -11.43 -19.07
CA ASP A 74 -3.30 -12.86 -18.85
C ASP A 74 -1.95 -13.35 -19.39
N ARG A 75 -1.25 -12.54 -20.20
CA ARG A 75 -0.03 -12.93 -20.91
C ARG A 75 1.20 -12.21 -20.38
N ILE A 76 1.12 -10.89 -20.19
CA ILE A 76 2.28 -10.05 -19.90
C ILE A 76 1.98 -9.01 -18.83
N THR A 77 3.04 -8.57 -18.15
CA THR A 77 3.05 -7.35 -17.35
C THR A 77 3.88 -6.30 -18.08
N ALA A 78 3.28 -5.14 -18.34
CA ALA A 78 3.96 -4.02 -18.98
C ALA A 78 4.91 -3.31 -18.01
N PHE A 79 5.97 -2.70 -18.58
CA PHE A 79 6.82 -1.78 -17.83
C PHE A 79 6.03 -0.59 -17.26
N PRO A 80 6.51 0.05 -16.17
CA PRO A 80 5.83 1.20 -15.61
C PRO A 80 5.65 2.34 -16.62
N GLY A 81 4.42 2.81 -16.75
CA GLY A 81 4.12 4.10 -17.37
C GLY A 81 4.26 5.21 -16.32
N TRP A 82 5.31 6.02 -16.43
CA TRP A 82 5.55 7.12 -15.49
C TRP A 82 4.75 8.37 -15.84
N LEU A 83 4.02 8.92 -14.87
CA LEU A 83 3.29 10.18 -14.98
C LEU A 83 4.15 11.39 -14.58
N GLY A 84 5.25 11.13 -13.84
CA GLY A 84 6.25 12.13 -13.48
C GLY A 84 6.46 12.26 -11.98
N THR A 85 7.35 13.17 -11.61
CA THR A 85 7.73 13.43 -10.21
C THR A 85 6.87 14.55 -9.63
N GLN A 86 6.50 14.42 -8.36
CA GLN A 86 5.78 15.43 -7.60
C GLN A 86 6.30 15.52 -6.17
N GLN A 87 6.53 16.74 -5.71
CA GLN A 87 6.72 17.04 -4.30
C GLN A 87 5.38 16.90 -3.57
N THR A 88 5.34 16.16 -2.48
CA THR A 88 4.16 16.09 -1.63
C THR A 88 3.85 17.46 -1.03
N TRP A 89 2.63 17.94 -1.23
CA TRP A 89 2.10 19.16 -0.61
C TRP A 89 1.06 18.77 0.45
N HIS A 90 1.23 19.26 1.68
CA HIS A 90 0.43 18.83 2.84
C HIS A 90 0.36 17.29 2.98
N GLY A 91 1.46 16.59 2.68
CA GLY A 91 1.53 15.12 2.72
C GLY A 91 0.97 14.41 1.49
N ARG A 92 0.51 15.11 0.45
CA ARG A 92 -0.13 14.49 -0.72
C ARG A 92 0.63 14.74 -2.02
N ALA A 93 0.82 13.70 -2.81
CA ALA A 93 1.24 13.78 -4.21
C ALA A 93 0.26 13.01 -5.09
N GLU A 94 -0.12 13.57 -6.24
CA GLU A 94 -1.15 12.99 -7.09
C GLU A 94 -0.93 13.33 -8.57
N ARG A 95 -0.98 12.31 -9.42
CA ARG A 95 -0.92 12.48 -10.87
C ARG A 95 -2.05 11.72 -11.54
N THR A 96 -2.61 12.33 -12.57
CA THR A 96 -3.68 11.76 -13.38
C THR A 96 -3.17 11.50 -14.79
N GLY A 97 -3.65 10.41 -15.39
CA GLY A 97 -3.44 10.09 -16.79
C GLY A 97 -4.72 9.57 -17.42
N ARG A 98 -4.61 9.08 -18.66
CA ARG A 98 -5.70 8.39 -19.35
C ARG A 98 -5.23 7.02 -19.78
N LEU A 99 -6.07 6.01 -19.57
CA LEU A 99 -5.82 4.65 -20.00
C LEU A 99 -6.93 4.16 -20.92
N ASN A 100 -6.53 3.29 -21.84
CA ASN A 100 -7.42 2.42 -22.58
C ASN A 100 -7.12 1.01 -22.11
N THR A 101 -7.95 0.50 -21.21
CA THR A 101 -7.86 -0.88 -20.71
C THR A 101 -8.96 -1.72 -21.32
N ALA A 102 -8.67 -2.99 -21.59
CA ALA A 102 -9.65 -3.98 -22.08
C ALA A 102 -10.18 -4.83 -20.91
N PRO A 103 -11.38 -5.44 -21.05
CA PRO A 103 -11.85 -6.44 -20.08
C PRO A 103 -10.80 -7.54 -19.86
N GLY A 104 -10.55 -7.89 -18.60
CA GLY A 104 -9.51 -8.84 -18.18
C GLY A 104 -8.14 -8.20 -17.91
N GLU A 105 -7.95 -6.92 -18.24
CA GLU A 105 -6.74 -6.22 -17.82
C GLU A 105 -6.79 -5.81 -16.35
N CYS A 106 -5.61 -5.70 -15.75
CA CYS A 106 -5.43 -5.15 -14.41
C CYS A 106 -4.48 -3.96 -14.44
N ILE A 107 -4.70 -3.01 -13.54
CA ILE A 107 -3.79 -1.90 -13.28
C ILE A 107 -3.30 -1.93 -11.84
N ARG A 108 -2.14 -1.33 -11.58
CA ARG A 108 -1.67 -1.04 -10.22
C ARG A 108 -0.92 0.28 -10.18
N GLY A 109 -0.95 0.95 -9.03
CA GLY A 109 -0.15 2.15 -8.79
C GLY A 109 1.31 1.77 -8.57
N VAL A 110 2.21 2.60 -9.07
CA VAL A 110 3.65 2.49 -8.86
C VAL A 110 4.18 3.83 -8.36
N MET A 111 5.06 3.77 -7.36
CA MET A 111 5.76 4.92 -6.83
C MET A 111 7.26 4.62 -6.73
N GLU A 112 8.09 5.57 -7.13
CA GLU A 112 9.53 5.52 -6.86
C GLU A 112 9.92 6.60 -5.87
N TYR A 113 10.73 6.21 -4.88
CA TYR A 113 11.31 7.09 -3.89
C TYR A 113 12.67 6.55 -3.44
N ARG A 114 13.72 7.36 -3.57
CA ARG A 114 15.11 7.00 -3.18
C ARG A 114 15.54 5.63 -3.72
N ASP A 115 15.38 5.46 -5.03
CA ASP A 115 15.74 4.22 -5.77
C ASP A 115 14.97 2.96 -5.34
N ARG A 116 13.89 3.12 -4.57
CA ARG A 116 12.99 2.03 -4.20
C ARG A 116 11.68 2.19 -4.96
N THR A 117 11.21 1.09 -5.52
CA THR A 117 9.90 1.00 -6.15
C THR A 117 8.90 0.38 -5.19
N TYR A 118 7.75 1.03 -5.07
CA TYR A 118 6.59 0.60 -4.30
C TYR A 118 5.43 0.40 -5.26
N VAL A 119 4.61 -0.62 -5.00
CA VAL A 119 3.47 -0.96 -5.84
C VAL A 119 2.25 -1.24 -4.99
N THR A 120 1.06 -0.94 -5.52
CA THR A 120 -0.19 -1.39 -4.93
C THR A 120 -0.49 -2.83 -5.35
N GLU A 121 -1.51 -3.41 -4.75
CA GLU A 121 -2.14 -4.61 -5.31
C GLU A 121 -2.72 -4.33 -6.70
N TRP A 122 -2.94 -5.41 -7.46
CA TRP A 122 -3.59 -5.35 -8.77
C TRP A 122 -5.08 -5.07 -8.62
N HIS A 123 -5.56 -4.07 -9.35
CA HIS A 123 -6.98 -3.79 -9.54
C HIS A 123 -7.39 -4.24 -10.94
N CYS A 124 -8.22 -5.28 -11.03
CA CYS A 124 -8.68 -5.89 -12.28
C CYS A 124 -10.15 -5.57 -12.55
N SER A 125 -10.54 -5.58 -13.83
CA SER A 125 -11.95 -5.47 -14.27
C SER A 125 -12.73 -6.76 -14.03
#